data_AF-A0A7C4TIP0-F1
#
_entry.id   AF-A0A7C4TIP0-F1
#
_cell.length_a   1.000
_cell.length_b   1.000
_cell.length_c   1.000
_cell.angle_alpha   90.00
_cell.angle_beta   90.00
_cell.angle_gamma   90.00
#
_symmetry.space_group_name_H-M   'P 1'
#
loop_
_entity.id
_entity.type
_entity.pdbx_description
1 polymer ?
#
loop_
_entity_poly.entity_id
_entity_poly.type
_entity_poly.pdbx_seq_one_letter_code
_entity_poly.pdbx_strand_id
1 'polypeptide(L)'
;MAPGLTFVDEDGSEVVLDRDEAYALLAMTHGLDPATVSACPRCRSRVLAAVAFVDLLDAAGAHSRGGELVELADEAPTLHVYVVDDASDCEHSSWRDPLYDEWSEVVEASGPHALA
;
A
#
# COMPACT_ATOMS: atom_id res chain seq x y z
N MET A 1 -15.79 -9.71 5.56
CA MET A 1 -14.41 -10.01 5.97
C MET A 1 -13.73 -8.68 6.15
N ALA A 2 -12.98 -8.49 7.23
CA ALA A 2 -12.24 -7.23 7.39
C ALA A 2 -11.09 -7.20 6.37
N PRO A 3 -10.88 -6.08 5.67
CA PRO A 3 -9.76 -5.93 4.74
C PRO A 3 -8.42 -6.11 5.47
N GLY A 4 -7.45 -6.67 4.76
CA GLY A 4 -6.13 -7.00 5.27
C GLY A 4 -5.11 -5.90 4.96
N LEU A 5 -5.10 -5.42 3.73
CA LEU A 5 -4.32 -4.29 3.23
C LEU A 5 -5.09 -3.63 2.08
N THR A 6 -5.00 -2.31 1.98
CA THR A 6 -5.51 -1.57 0.83
C THR A 6 -4.36 -0.81 0.17
N PHE A 7 -4.26 -0.92 -1.16
CA PHE A 7 -3.30 -0.18 -1.98
C PHE A 7 -4.05 0.93 -2.69
N VAL A 8 -3.51 2.14 -2.67
CA VAL A 8 -4.16 3.34 -3.20
C VAL A 8 -3.15 4.17 -3.99
N ASP A 9 -3.57 4.80 -5.08
CA ASP A 9 -2.78 5.84 -5.79
C ASP A 9 -3.27 7.25 -5.42
N GLU A 10 -2.60 8.31 -5.90
CA GLU A 10 -3.02 9.69 -5.61
C GLU A 10 -4.38 10.07 -6.25
N ASP A 11 -4.79 9.40 -7.34
CA ASP A 11 -6.08 9.63 -8.01
C ASP A 11 -7.26 8.94 -7.29
N GLY A 12 -6.97 8.14 -6.25
CA GLY A 12 -7.95 7.44 -5.43
C GLY A 12 -8.37 6.08 -5.99
N SER A 13 -7.65 5.54 -6.97
CA SER A 13 -7.83 4.15 -7.38
C SER A 13 -7.38 3.23 -6.24
N GLU A 14 -8.14 2.18 -5.96
CA GLU A 14 -7.85 1.28 -4.83
C GLU A 14 -7.88 -0.19 -5.22
N VAL A 15 -6.91 -0.95 -4.68
CA VAL A 15 -6.90 -2.42 -4.71
C VAL A 15 -6.93 -2.91 -3.27
N VAL A 16 -8.09 -3.44 -2.88
CA VAL A 16 -8.31 -4.03 -1.55
C VAL A 16 -7.93 -5.50 -1.59
N LEU A 17 -7.09 -5.90 -0.63
CA LEU A 17 -6.74 -7.28 -0.34
C LEU A 17 -7.41 -7.72 0.96
N ASP A 18 -7.96 -8.92 0.97
CA ASP A 18 -8.32 -9.54 2.24
C ASP A 18 -7.08 -9.93 3.05
N ARG A 19 -7.31 -10.45 4.25
CA ARG A 19 -6.23 -10.82 5.17
C ARG A 19 -5.32 -11.91 4.61
N ASP A 20 -5.87 -12.92 3.95
CA ASP A 20 -5.09 -14.06 3.46
C ASP A 20 -4.28 -13.66 2.22
N GLU A 21 -4.89 -12.86 1.33
CA GLU A 21 -4.20 -12.24 0.19
C GLU A 21 -3.05 -11.34 0.66
N ALA A 22 -3.30 -10.48 1.65
CA ALA A 22 -2.28 -9.60 2.22
C ALA A 22 -1.11 -10.39 2.81
N TYR A 23 -1.36 -11.47 3.55
CA TYR A 23 -0.29 -12.31 4.09
C TYR A 23 0.50 -13.02 3.00
N ALA A 24 -0.17 -13.54 1.97
CA ALA A 24 0.48 -14.18 0.84
C ALA A 24 1.39 -13.19 0.11
N LEU A 25 0.89 -12.00 -0.21
CA LEU A 25 1.67 -10.95 -0.86
C LEU A 25 2.91 -10.59 -0.04
N LEU A 26 2.73 -10.26 1.25
CA LEU A 26 3.85 -9.87 2.12
C LEU A 26 4.90 -10.99 2.25
N ALA A 27 4.48 -12.25 2.29
CA ALA A 27 5.42 -13.37 2.39
C ALA A 27 6.30 -13.49 1.13
N MET A 28 5.74 -13.23 -0.05
CA MET A 28 6.46 -13.33 -1.33
C MET A 28 7.33 -12.11 -1.61
N THR A 29 6.93 -10.93 -1.14
CA THR A 29 7.62 -9.65 -1.43
C THR A 29 8.57 -9.21 -0.32
N HIS A 30 8.93 -10.11 0.60
CA HIS A 30 9.73 -9.79 1.79
C HIS A 30 9.17 -8.59 2.57
N GLY A 31 7.85 -8.59 2.77
CA GLY A 31 7.14 -7.55 3.48
C GLY A 31 7.06 -6.23 2.74
N LEU A 32 7.35 -6.17 1.43
CA LEU A 32 7.44 -4.96 0.60
C LEU A 32 8.66 -4.08 0.90
N ASP A 33 9.59 -4.53 1.73
CA ASP A 33 10.75 -3.75 2.16
C ASP A 33 11.61 -3.22 0.98
N PRO A 34 11.84 -3.98 -0.11
CA PRO A 34 12.63 -3.48 -1.25
C PRO A 34 12.01 -2.28 -2.00
N ALA A 35 10.69 -2.13 -1.93
CA ALA A 35 9.96 -1.02 -2.57
C ALA A 35 9.58 0.09 -1.60
N THR A 36 9.81 -0.10 -0.29
CA THR A 36 9.38 0.83 0.75
C THR A 36 10.27 2.07 0.75
N VAL A 37 9.66 3.24 0.55
CA VAL A 37 10.34 4.55 0.72
C VAL A 37 10.07 5.16 2.08
N SER A 38 8.91 4.85 2.68
CA SER A 38 8.53 5.31 4.01
C SER A 38 7.56 4.33 4.65
N ALA A 39 7.61 4.14 5.97
CA ALA A 39 6.73 3.20 6.65
C ALA A 39 6.42 3.61 8.08
N CYS A 40 5.22 3.24 8.53
CA CYS A 40 4.88 3.30 9.94
C CYS A 40 5.70 2.28 10.72
N PRO A 41 6.36 2.66 11.83
CA PRO A 41 7.12 1.70 12.65
C PRO A 41 6.23 0.78 13.51
N ARG A 42 4.90 0.94 13.46
CA ARG A 42 3.93 0.26 14.35
C ARG A 42 2.92 -0.63 13.65
N CYS A 43 2.70 -0.44 12.34
CA CYS A 43 1.78 -1.24 11.54
C CYS A 43 2.38 -1.51 10.17
N ARG A 44 1.60 -2.07 9.24
CA ARG A 44 2.05 -2.41 7.88
C ARG A 44 1.85 -1.28 6.88
N SER A 45 1.26 -0.15 7.29
CA SER A 45 1.05 1.02 6.44
C SER A 45 2.38 1.62 6.01
N ARG A 46 2.48 1.97 4.73
CA ARG A 46 3.74 2.40 4.10
C ARG A 46 3.49 3.10 2.78
N VAL A 47 4.50 3.83 2.32
CA VAL A 47 4.60 4.40 0.98
C VAL A 47 5.63 3.59 0.20
N LEU A 48 5.24 3.16 -1.00
CA LEU A 48 6.07 2.39 -1.91
C LEU A 48 6.48 3.24 -3.11
N ALA A 49 7.69 3.07 -3.63
CA ALA A 49 8.02 3.55 -4.96
C ALA A 49 7.35 2.65 -6.01
N ALA A 50 6.52 3.22 -6.88
CA ALA A 50 5.70 2.48 -7.84
C ALA A 50 6.53 1.55 -8.75
N VAL A 51 7.61 2.07 -9.34
CA VAL A 51 8.51 1.28 -10.21
C VAL A 51 9.14 0.12 -9.46
N ALA A 52 9.66 0.36 -8.24
CA ALA A 52 10.26 -0.70 -7.43
C ALA A 52 9.23 -1.73 -6.97
N PHE A 53 7.97 -1.32 -6.81
CA PHE A 53 6.87 -2.22 -6.48
C PHE A 53 6.51 -3.13 -7.66
N VAL A 54 6.43 -2.60 -8.89
CA VAL A 54 6.23 -3.40 -10.10
C VAL A 54 7.36 -4.42 -10.28
N ASP A 55 8.61 -3.99 -10.15
CA ASP A 55 9.77 -4.88 -10.24
C ASP A 55 9.72 -5.99 -9.17
N LEU A 56 9.28 -5.64 -7.96
CA LEU A 56 9.13 -6.59 -6.86
C LEU A 56 8.02 -7.61 -7.12
N LEU A 57 6.89 -7.19 -7.69
CA LEU A 57 5.79 -8.09 -8.08
C LEU A 57 6.22 -9.05 -9.19
N ASP A 58 6.94 -8.57 -10.20
CA ASP A 58 7.47 -9.40 -11.29
C ASP A 58 8.46 -10.46 -10.74
N ALA A 59 9.34 -10.06 -9.82
CA ALA A 59 10.31 -10.98 -9.19
C ALA A 59 9.66 -12.00 -8.23
N ALA A 60 8.59 -11.61 -7.53
CA ALA A 60 7.91 -12.46 -6.54
C ALA A 60 7.07 -13.59 -7.18
N GLY A 61 6.68 -13.44 -8.45
CA GLY A 61 5.88 -14.40 -9.18
C GLY A 61 4.36 -14.17 -9.04
N ALA A 62 3.56 -15.16 -9.45
CA ALA A 62 2.12 -14.99 -9.63
C ALA A 62 1.34 -14.90 -8.30
N HIS A 63 0.94 -13.67 -7.93
CA HIS A 63 -0.11 -13.40 -6.94
C HIS A 63 -1.48 -13.29 -7.64
N SER A 64 -2.58 -13.72 -6.99
CA SER A 64 -3.94 -13.65 -7.56
C SER A 64 -4.34 -12.23 -7.99
N ARG A 65 -3.92 -11.24 -7.21
CA ARG A 65 -4.19 -9.81 -7.41
C ARG A 65 -2.99 -9.06 -8.04
N GLY A 66 -1.97 -9.79 -8.49
CA GLY A 66 -0.72 -9.20 -8.98
C GLY A 66 -0.93 -8.29 -10.19
N GLY A 67 -1.79 -8.68 -11.13
CA GLY A 67 -2.10 -7.86 -12.31
C GLY A 67 -2.75 -6.52 -11.96
N GLU A 68 -3.71 -6.53 -11.04
CA GLU A 68 -4.39 -5.31 -10.56
C GLU A 68 -3.43 -4.38 -9.82
N LEU A 69 -2.51 -4.94 -9.03
CA LEU A 69 -1.49 -4.16 -8.32
C LEU A 69 -0.44 -3.56 -9.26
N VAL A 70 -0.08 -4.25 -10.34
CA VAL A 70 0.80 -3.72 -11.39
C VAL A 70 0.09 -2.59 -12.14
N GLU A 71 -1.16 -2.81 -12.55
CA GLU A 71 -1.98 -1.79 -13.23
C GLU A 71 -2.09 -0.52 -12.38
N LEU A 72 -2.43 -0.65 -11.09
CA LEU A 72 -2.46 0.46 -10.14
C LEU A 72 -1.12 1.21 -10.08
N ALA A 73 0.01 0.49 -10.04
CA ALA A 73 1.32 1.11 -9.92
C ALA A 73 1.81 1.77 -11.23
N ASP A 74 1.47 1.21 -12.39
CA ASP A 74 1.79 1.79 -13.71
C ASP A 74 0.93 3.03 -14.01
N GLU A 75 -0.32 3.05 -13.53
CA GLU A 75 -1.25 4.16 -13.73
C GLU A 75 -1.14 5.25 -12.65
N ALA A 76 -0.40 5.01 -11.57
CA ALA A 76 -0.22 5.98 -10.51
C ALA A 76 0.35 7.30 -11.06
N PRO A 77 -0.35 8.45 -10.88
CA PRO A 77 0.11 9.75 -11.39
C PRO A 77 1.37 10.22 -10.66
N THR A 78 1.53 9.77 -9.41
CA THR A 78 2.71 9.91 -8.59
C THR A 78 3.62 8.70 -8.73
N LEU A 79 4.92 8.86 -8.51
CA LEU A 79 5.87 7.74 -8.41
C LEU A 79 5.68 6.88 -7.13
N HIS A 80 4.57 7.04 -6.43
CA HIS A 80 4.25 6.39 -5.17
C HIS A 80 2.94 5.61 -5.21
N VAL A 81 2.91 4.51 -4.47
CA VAL A 81 1.70 3.75 -4.11
C VAL A 81 1.59 3.73 -2.59
N TYR A 82 0.40 4.03 -2.08
CA TYR A 82 0.12 4.17 -0.66
C TYR A 82 -0.56 2.90 -0.15
N VAL A 83 -0.01 2.32 0.92
CA VAL A 83 -0.51 1.09 1.53
C VAL A 83 -1.12 1.42 2.89
N VAL A 84 -2.36 0.97 3.09
CA VAL A 84 -3.12 1.10 4.34
C VAL A 84 -3.23 -0.27 5.00
N ASP A 85 -2.95 -0.32 6.30
CA ASP A 85 -3.13 -1.52 7.12
C ASP A 85 -4.47 -1.51 7.84
N ASP A 86 -5.54 -1.90 7.14
CA ASP A 86 -6.89 -1.93 7.68
C ASP A 86 -7.12 -2.99 8.77
N ALA A 87 -6.16 -3.90 8.99
CA ALA A 87 -6.26 -4.91 10.04
C ALA A 87 -5.68 -4.43 11.39
N SER A 88 -4.88 -3.36 11.38
CA SER A 88 -4.25 -2.82 12.58
C SER A 88 -4.92 -1.54 13.03
N ASP A 89 -5.28 -1.46 14.32
CA ASP A 89 -5.74 -0.21 14.94
C ASP A 89 -4.50 0.64 15.30
N CYS A 90 -4.04 1.49 14.37
CA CYS A 90 -2.85 2.31 14.52
C CYS A 90 -3.14 3.78 14.20
N GLU A 91 -2.76 4.68 15.11
CA GLU A 91 -2.93 6.14 14.95
C GLU A 91 -1.76 6.81 14.21
N HIS A 92 -0.76 6.03 13.75
CA HIS A 92 0.44 6.49 13.04
C HIS A 92 1.27 7.62 13.70
N SER A 93 1.00 8.00 14.95
CA SER A 93 1.67 9.09 15.69
C SER A 93 3.19 8.95 15.86
N SER A 94 3.74 7.76 15.58
CA SER A 94 5.17 7.46 15.62
C SER A 94 5.85 7.52 14.24
N TRP A 95 5.09 7.75 13.16
CA TRP A 95 5.62 7.97 11.82
C TRP A 95 6.17 9.39 11.74
N ARG A 96 7.49 9.53 11.57
CA ARG A 96 8.22 10.82 11.60
C ARG A 96 8.82 11.22 10.26
N ASP A 97 8.52 10.45 9.24
CA ASP A 97 9.03 10.66 7.91
C ASP A 97 8.09 11.61 7.16
N PRO A 98 8.59 12.56 6.35
CA PRO A 98 7.75 13.55 5.68
C PRO A 98 6.74 12.96 4.70
N LEU A 99 6.96 11.74 4.19
CA LEU A 99 5.96 11.06 3.35
C LEU A 99 4.74 10.57 4.14
N TYR A 100 4.74 10.73 5.47
CA TYR A 100 3.52 10.55 6.26
C TYR A 100 2.43 11.55 5.86
N ASP A 101 2.78 12.84 5.71
CA ASP A 101 1.78 13.87 5.38
C ASP A 101 1.11 13.56 4.03
N GLU A 102 1.91 13.23 3.02
CA GLU A 102 1.45 12.82 1.69
C GLU A 102 0.55 11.58 1.76
N TRP A 103 0.98 10.55 2.50
CA TRP A 103 0.18 9.34 2.72
C TRP A 103 -1.16 9.64 3.40
N SER A 104 -1.17 10.50 4.43
CA SER A 104 -2.43 10.84 5.12
C SER A 104 -3.39 11.59 4.21
N GLU A 105 -2.89 12.54 3.41
CA GLU A 105 -3.74 13.31 2.50
C GLU A 105 -4.41 12.42 1.46
N VAL A 106 -3.67 11.47 0.87
CA VAL A 106 -4.23 10.55 -0.14
C VAL A 106 -5.23 9.59 0.48
N VAL A 107 -4.91 9.01 1.64
CA VAL A 107 -5.80 8.06 2.33
C VAL A 107 -7.08 8.75 2.83
N GLU A 108 -6.98 9.98 3.36
CA GLU A 108 -8.13 10.80 3.76
C GLU A 108 -8.95 11.32 2.57
N ALA A 109 -8.44 11.27 1.35
CA ALA A 109 -9.18 11.62 0.13
C ALA A 109 -9.82 10.40 -0.54
N SER A 110 -9.36 9.18 -0.22
CA SER A 110 -9.67 7.97 -0.98
C SER A 110 -10.55 6.99 -0.20
N GLY A 111 -11.55 6.43 -0.87
CA GLY A 111 -12.31 5.26 -0.38
C GLY A 111 -13.09 5.47 0.94
N PRO A 112 -13.26 4.43 1.78
CA PRO A 112 -14.02 4.49 3.04
C PRO A 112 -13.36 5.33 4.14
N HIS A 113 -12.11 5.75 3.92
CA HIS A 113 -11.34 6.65 4.79
C HIS A 113 -11.51 8.12 4.41
N ALA A 114 -12.22 8.40 3.31
CA ALA A 114 -12.56 9.74 2.90
C ALA A 114 -13.46 10.43 3.94
N LEU A 115 -12.97 11.51 4.55
CA LEU A 115 -13.80 12.36 5.41
C LEU A 115 -14.89 13.02 4.55
N ALA A 116 -16.14 12.66 4.81
CA ALA A 116 -17.34 13.21 4.16
C ALA A 116 -17.55 14.72 4.40
#